data_AF-A0A356IGS1-F1
#
_entry.id   AF-A0A356IGS1-F1
#
_cell.length_a   1.000
_cell.length_b   1.000
_cell.length_c   1.000
_cell.angle_alpha   90.00
_cell.angle_beta   90.00
_cell.angle_gamma   90.00
#
_symmetry.space_group_name_H-M   'P 1'
#
loop_
_entity.id
_entity.type
_entity.pdbx_description
1 polymer ?
#
loop_
_entity_poly.entity_id
_entity_poly.type
_entity_poly.pdbx_seq_one_letter_code
_entity_poly.pdbx_strand_id
1 'polypeptide(L)' 'ALERGGEVAIRVLTKRPVIPQDEEVERNPRARSAKLRVAERVA' A
#
# COMPACT_ATOMS: atom_id res chain seq x y z
N ALA A 1 -1.88 -3.26 -15.04
CA ALA A 1 -2.81 -4.37 -15.28
C ALA A 1 -2.60 -5.50 -14.25
N LEU A 2 -2.64 -5.20 -12.94
CA LEU A 2 -2.55 -6.23 -11.88
C LEU A 2 -3.88 -7.00 -11.69
N GLU A 3 -4.96 -6.52 -12.34
CA GLU A 3 -6.28 -7.14 -12.25
C GLU A 3 -6.47 -8.31 -13.24
N ARG A 4 -5.57 -8.51 -14.20
CA ARG A 4 -5.72 -9.57 -15.22
C ARG A 4 -4.37 -10.13 -15.65
N GLY A 5 -3.97 -11.23 -15.02
CA GLY A 5 -2.84 -12.04 -15.44
C GLY A 5 -2.72 -13.28 -14.56
N GLY A 6 -3.38 -14.37 -14.95
CA GLY A 6 -3.13 -15.73 -14.46
C GLY A 6 -3.53 -16.02 -13.00
N GLU A 7 -4.66 -16.70 -12.82
CA GLU A 7 -5.10 -17.49 -11.66
C GLU A 7 -5.23 -16.85 -10.26
N VAL A 8 -4.69 -15.66 -9.98
CA VAL A 8 -4.98 -14.95 -8.71
C VAL A 8 -5.44 -13.53 -8.99
N ALA A 9 -6.77 -13.34 -8.95
CA ALA A 9 -7.36 -12.01 -8.99
C ALA A 9 -7.10 -11.30 -7.65
N ILE A 10 -6.38 -10.18 -7.69
CA ILE A 10 -6.23 -9.29 -6.53
C ILE A 10 -6.94 -7.97 -6.80
N ARG A 11 -7.72 -7.50 -5.83
CA ARG A 11 -8.34 -6.18 -5.85
C ARG A 11 -7.41 -5.20 -5.14
N VAL A 12 -6.87 -4.24 -5.88
CA VAL A 12 -6.03 -3.19 -5.30
C VAL A 12 -6.91 -2.21 -4.51
N LEU A 13 -6.70 -2.12 -3.20
CA LEU A 13 -7.45 -1.19 -2.33
C LEU A 13 -6.82 0.20 -2.35
N THR A 14 -5.49 0.26 -2.30
CA THR A 14 -4.74 1.53 -2.31
C THR A 14 -4.16 1.81 -3.69
N LYS A 15 -4.85 2.61 -4.51
CA LYS A 15 -4.36 3.02 -5.85
C LYS A 15 -3.07 3.85 -5.78
N ARG A 16 -2.93 4.68 -4.73
CA ARG A 16 -1.72 5.42 -4.38
C ARG A 16 -1.20 4.90 -3.04
N PRO A 17 0.12 4.89 -2.81
CA PRO A 17 0.66 4.46 -1.52
C PRO A 17 0.17 5.40 -0.41
N VAL A 18 -0.15 4.84 0.75
CA VAL A 18 -0.39 5.60 1.97
C VAL A 18 0.97 5.94 2.57
N ILE A 19 1.16 7.21 2.91
CA ILE A 19 2.39 7.76 3.48
C ILE A 19 2.17 8.10 4.97
N PRO A 20 3.23 8.08 5.80
CA PRO A 20 3.14 8.53 7.18
C PRO A 20 2.73 10.00 7.27
N GLN A 21 2.08 10.39 8.37
CA GLN A 21 1.83 11.80 8.69
C GLN A 21 3.08 12.45 9.28
N ASP A 22 3.12 13.78 9.29
CA ASP A 22 4.28 14.53 9.77
C ASP A 22 4.59 14.23 11.25
N GLU A 23 3.57 14.11 12.10
CA GLU A 23 3.74 13.77 13.52
C GLU A 23 4.34 12.37 13.73
N GLU A 24 4.06 11.43 12.82
CA GLU A 24 4.66 10.10 12.85
C GLU A 24 6.14 10.16 12.45
N VAL A 25 6.49 10.99 11.45
CA VAL A 25 7.88 11.19 11.02
C VAL A 25 8.69 11.89 12.11
N GLU A 26 8.10 12.83 12.85
CA GLU A 26 8.76 13.50 13.98
C GLU A 26 9.08 12.51 15.11
N ARG A 27 8.11 11.69 15.51
CA ARG A 27 8.30 10.68 16.57
C ARG A 27 9.14 9.49 16.12
N ASN A 28 9.06 9.14 14.84
CA ASN A 28 9.78 8.03 14.23
C ASN A 28 10.39 8.44 12.88
N PRO A 29 11.61 9.03 12.88
CA PRO A 29 12.27 9.46 11.65
C PRO A 29 12.50 8.36 10.61
N ARG A 30 12.55 7.09 11.04
CA ARG A 30 12.68 5.93 10.15
C ARG A 30 11.43 5.69 9.30
N ALA A 31 10.28 6.21 9.72
CA ALA A 31 9.03 6.09 8.97
C ALA A 31 9.01 6.97 7.71
N ARG A 32 9.83 8.02 7.61
CA ARG A 32 9.81 9.03 6.52
C ARG A 32 9.73 8.46 5.11
N SER A 33 10.33 7.31 4.85
CA SER A 33 10.37 6.67 3.53
C SER A 33 9.33 5.55 3.33
N ALA A 34 8.51 5.25 4.34
CA ALA A 34 7.52 4.19 4.30
C ALA A 34 6.39 4.49 3.30
N LYS A 35 5.96 3.47 2.56
CA LYS A 35 4.90 3.53 1.56
C LYS A 35 4.03 2.28 1.69
N LEU A 36 2.88 2.40 2.33
CA LEU A 36 1.96 1.29 2.54
C LEU A 36 1.10 1.06 1.30
N ARG A 37 0.98 -0.20 0.89
CA ARG A 37 0.11 -0.64 -0.21
C ARG A 37 -0.65 -1.89 0.22
N VAL A 38 -1.95 -1.93 -0.10
CA VAL A 38 -2.85 -3.04 0.26
C VAL A 38 -3.58 -3.54 -0.97
N ALA A 39 -3.65 -4.86 -1.08
CA ALA A 39 -4.50 -5.57 -2.02
C ALA A 39 -5.27 -6.65 -1.26
N GLU A 40 -6.47 -6.92 -1.73
CA GLU A 40 -7.34 -7.99 -1.27
C GLU A 40 -7.28 -9.15 -2.26
N ARG A 41 -7.21 -10.38 -1.77
CA ARG A 41 -7.33 -11.58 -2.62
C ARG A 41 -8.80 -11.80 -2.93
N VAL A 42 -9.17 -11.78 -4.20
CA VAL A 42 -10.51 -12.13 -4.68
C VAL A 42 -10.54 -13.64 -4.85
N ALA A 43 -11.28 -14.33 -3.98
CA ALA A 43 -11.52 -15.77 -4.04
C ALA A 43 -12.70 -16.10 -4.97
#